data_AF-A0A2T2TAH2-F1
#
_entry.id   AF-A0A2T2TAH2-F1
#
_cell.length_a   1.000
_cell.length_b   1.000
_cell.length_c   1.000
_cell.angle_alpha   90.00
_cell.angle_beta   90.00
_cell.angle_gamma   90.00
#
_symmetry.space_group_name_H-M   'P 1'
#
loop_
_entity.id
_entity.type
_entity.pdbx_description
1 polymer ?
#
loop_
_entity_poly.entity_id
_entity_poly.type
_entity_poly.pdbx_seq_one_letter_code
_entity_poly.pdbx_strand_id
1 'polypeptide(L)'
;MASKYGKSRRSNAGNWFLHRITGTFLVFLLITHFWVQHYDDTTRSVVEQVVTEKGERPEYSEAAQKAVRAKFGADAEVTSYDVLMLRLADPVYAVLWKGFNILFLIAALHHGFYGLNNILTDYIRNPLNRKIATSLSWTAALVLLVIGVYSVIVAGWGYAPAG
;
A
#
# COMPACT_ATOMS: atom_id res chain seq x y z
N MET A 1 -51.73 3.36 -16.74
CA MET A 1 -50.85 4.52 -17.03
C MET A 1 -49.54 4.33 -16.27
N ALA A 2 -48.42 4.14 -16.98
CA ALA A 2 -47.11 3.99 -16.34
C ALA A 2 -46.65 5.34 -15.76
N SER A 3 -46.16 5.33 -14.51
CA SER A 3 -45.67 6.53 -13.83
C SER A 3 -44.64 7.26 -14.70
N LYS A 4 -44.96 8.52 -15.04
CA LYS A 4 -44.14 9.46 -15.82
C LYS A 4 -42.99 10.06 -14.99
N TYR A 5 -42.83 9.62 -13.75
CA TYR A 5 -41.81 10.09 -12.83
C TYR A 5 -40.69 9.06 -12.76
N GLY A 6 -39.56 9.40 -13.40
CA GLY A 6 -38.35 8.59 -13.34
C GLY A 6 -37.98 8.25 -11.90
N LYS A 7 -37.49 7.02 -11.69
CA LYS A 7 -37.01 6.52 -10.39
C LYS A 7 -36.29 7.63 -9.61
N SER A 8 -36.71 7.85 -8.36
CA SER A 8 -36.03 8.77 -7.46
C SER A 8 -34.53 8.41 -7.42
N ARG A 9 -33.70 9.42 -7.64
CA ARG A 9 -32.24 9.28 -7.58
C ARG A 9 -31.90 8.96 -6.13
N ARG A 10 -31.64 7.69 -5.80
CA ARG A 10 -31.17 7.28 -4.47
C ARG A 10 -30.01 8.20 -4.10
N SER A 11 -30.12 8.89 -2.97
CA SER A 11 -29.05 9.75 -2.50
C SER A 11 -27.85 8.87 -2.15
N ASN A 12 -26.69 9.16 -2.73
CA ASN A 12 -25.44 8.48 -2.41
C ASN A 12 -24.86 8.97 -1.06
N ALA A 13 -25.71 9.25 -0.08
CA ALA A 13 -25.32 9.83 1.21
C ALA A 13 -24.34 8.92 1.97
N GLY A 14 -24.52 7.60 1.90
CA GLY A 14 -23.62 6.63 2.51
C GLY A 14 -22.21 6.67 1.91
N ASN A 15 -22.10 6.59 0.58
CA ASN A 15 -20.79 6.68 -0.08
C ASN A 15 -20.14 8.06 0.09
N TRP A 16 -20.96 9.11 0.10
CA TRP A 16 -20.50 10.45 0.46
C TRP A 16 -19.88 10.41 1.86
N PHE A 17 -20.59 9.91 2.88
CA PHE A 17 -20.09 9.85 4.25
C PHE A 17 -18.82 9.01 4.39
N LEU A 18 -18.81 7.80 3.78
CA LEU A 18 -17.65 6.91 3.78
C LEU A 18 -16.41 7.59 3.18
N HIS A 19 -16.54 8.33 2.09
CA HIS A 19 -15.42 9.05 1.49
C HIS A 19 -14.75 10.05 2.46
N ARG A 20 -15.52 10.67 3.37
CA ARG A 20 -15.00 11.63 4.36
C ARG A 20 -14.30 10.88 5.48
N ILE A 21 -14.93 9.82 6.00
CA ILE A 21 -14.33 8.96 7.03
C ILE A 21 -13.00 8.39 6.52
N THR A 22 -12.98 7.80 5.32
CA THR A 22 -11.75 7.23 4.78
C THR A 22 -10.71 8.31 4.53
N GLY A 23 -11.09 9.51 4.12
CA GLY A 23 -10.16 10.64 3.97
C GLY A 23 -9.51 11.06 5.29
N THR A 24 -10.30 11.28 6.35
CA THR A 24 -9.78 11.60 7.68
C THR A 24 -8.94 10.47 8.25
N PHE A 25 -9.40 9.23 8.07
CA PHE A 25 -8.65 8.05 8.52
C PHE A 25 -7.31 7.91 7.79
N LEU A 26 -7.28 8.18 6.49
CA LEU A 26 -6.06 8.16 5.68
C LEU A 26 -5.02 9.18 6.14
N VAL A 27 -5.40 10.31 6.74
CA VAL A 27 -4.43 11.26 7.30
C VAL A 27 -3.58 10.58 8.37
N PHE A 28 -4.21 9.88 9.32
CA PHE A 28 -3.49 9.17 10.38
C PHE A 28 -2.64 8.03 9.81
N LEU A 29 -3.21 7.24 8.88
CA LEU A 29 -2.47 6.15 8.26
C LEU A 29 -1.28 6.66 7.43
N LEU A 30 -1.42 7.79 6.72
CA LEU A 30 -0.32 8.42 5.99
C LEU A 30 0.78 8.87 6.96
N ILE A 31 0.43 9.55 8.05
CA ILE A 31 1.41 9.99 9.04
C ILE A 31 2.20 8.79 9.59
N THR A 32 1.52 7.72 10.01
CA THR A 32 2.18 6.49 10.48
C THR A 32 3.03 5.85 9.40
N HIS A 33 2.52 5.76 8.16
CA HIS A 33 3.26 5.20 7.04
C HIS A 33 4.54 5.99 6.75
N PHE A 34 4.44 7.31 6.64
CA PHE A 34 5.56 8.20 6.38
C PHE A 34 6.57 8.18 7.52
N TRP A 35 6.12 8.21 8.77
CA TRP A 35 7.01 8.13 9.92
C TRP A 35 7.85 6.85 9.87
N VAL A 36 7.21 5.70 9.78
CA VAL A 36 7.91 4.40 9.87
C VAL A 36 8.84 4.18 8.67
N GLN A 37 8.44 4.61 7.47
CA GLN A 37 9.24 4.39 6.26
C GLN A 37 10.37 5.42 6.07
N HIS A 38 10.19 6.67 6.53
CA HIS A 38 11.14 7.75 6.24
C HIS A 38 11.91 8.27 7.45
N TYR A 39 11.36 8.17 8.67
CA TYR A 39 11.96 8.78 9.86
C TYR A 39 12.48 7.77 10.90
N ASP A 40 11.96 6.56 10.97
CA ASP A 40 12.50 5.54 11.87
C ASP A 40 13.76 4.90 11.26
N ASP A 41 14.93 5.28 11.80
CA ASP A 41 16.24 4.83 11.35
C ASP A 41 16.44 3.30 11.42
N THR A 42 15.61 2.59 12.20
CA THR A 42 15.61 1.13 12.28
C THR A 42 14.88 0.48 11.10
N THR A 43 13.89 1.19 10.54
CA THR A 43 12.96 0.67 9.53
C THR A 43 13.07 1.33 8.17
N ARG A 44 13.85 2.42 8.04
CA ARG A 44 14.09 3.09 6.76
C ARG A 44 14.49 2.07 5.70
N SER A 45 13.68 1.96 4.65
CA SER A 45 14.12 1.37 3.39
C SER A 45 15.06 2.38 2.73
N VAL A 46 16.29 2.47 3.24
CA VAL A 46 17.36 3.31 2.68
C VAL A 46 17.81 2.66 1.38
N VAL A 47 17.03 2.79 0.32
CA VAL A 47 17.29 2.05 -0.92
C VAL A 47 18.10 2.85 -1.94
N GLU A 48 18.29 4.15 -1.80
CA GLU A 48 19.01 4.87 -2.88
C GLU A 48 19.94 5.97 -2.40
N GLN A 49 19.50 6.86 -1.50
CA GLN A 49 20.27 8.07 -1.17
C GLN A 49 21.64 7.80 -0.54
N VAL A 50 21.87 6.64 0.09
CA VAL A 50 23.19 6.26 0.62
C VAL A 50 24.07 5.56 -0.42
N VAL A 51 23.46 4.80 -1.35
CA VAL A 51 24.19 4.05 -2.38
C VAL A 51 24.68 4.97 -3.51
N THR A 52 23.88 5.96 -3.93
CA THR A 52 24.26 6.88 -5.03
C THR A 52 25.15 8.04 -4.62
N GLU A 53 25.08 8.51 -3.37
CA GLU A 53 25.81 9.73 -2.96
C GLU A 53 27.23 9.43 -2.42
N LYS A 54 27.46 8.23 -1.84
CA LYS A 54 28.75 7.87 -1.24
C LYS A 54 29.45 6.66 -1.84
N GLY A 55 28.77 5.86 -2.66
CA GLY A 55 29.31 4.57 -3.11
C GLY A 55 29.56 3.57 -1.98
N GLU A 56 29.09 3.88 -0.77
CA GLU A 56 29.20 3.09 0.45
C GLU A 56 27.81 2.60 0.85
N ARG A 57 27.72 1.35 1.29
CA ARG A 57 26.44 0.80 1.75
C ARG A 57 26.13 1.34 3.15
N PRO A 58 24.85 1.59 3.48
CA PRO A 58 24.48 1.97 4.83
C PRO A 58 24.93 0.89 5.82
N GLU A 59 25.57 1.31 6.92
CA GLU A 59 25.97 0.41 7.99
C GLU A 59 24.73 0.03 8.82
N TYR A 60 24.36 -1.25 8.79
CA TYR A 60 23.23 -1.77 9.56
C TYR A 60 23.64 -2.04 11.01
N SER A 61 22.67 -1.97 11.93
CA SER A 61 22.92 -2.31 13.33
C SER A 61 23.49 -3.73 13.48
N GLU A 62 24.33 -3.96 14.49
CA GLU A 62 24.93 -5.27 14.77
C GLU A 62 23.86 -6.37 14.89
N ALA A 63 22.71 -6.04 15.48
CA ALA A 63 21.58 -6.95 15.60
C ALA A 63 21.02 -7.39 14.23
N ALA A 64 20.88 -6.46 13.28
CA ALA A 64 20.41 -6.77 11.93
C ALA A 64 21.43 -7.61 11.15
N GLN A 65 22.73 -7.25 11.24
CA GLN A 65 23.80 -8.03 10.62
C GLN A 65 23.84 -9.46 11.18
N LYS A 66 23.72 -9.60 12.50
CA LYS A 66 23.67 -10.91 13.17
C LYS A 66 22.45 -11.72 12.77
N ALA A 67 21.29 -11.09 12.62
CA ALA A 67 20.06 -11.78 12.18
C ALA A 67 20.19 -12.32 10.75
N VAL A 68 20.78 -11.54 9.84
CA VAL A 68 21.07 -11.97 8.46
C VAL A 68 22.07 -13.13 8.46
N ARG A 69 23.21 -12.96 9.13
CA ARG A 69 24.25 -14.00 9.19
C ARG A 69 23.81 -15.27 9.89
N ALA A 70 22.97 -15.17 10.92
CA ALA A 70 22.41 -16.34 11.61
C ALA A 70 21.48 -17.16 10.69
N LYS A 71 20.77 -16.51 9.76
CA LYS A 71 19.84 -17.19 8.84
C LYS A 71 20.53 -17.69 7.58
N PHE A 72 21.57 -17.00 7.10
CA PHE A 72 22.14 -17.24 5.76
C PHE A 72 23.63 -17.61 5.75
N GLY A 73 24.29 -17.63 6.90
CA GLY A 73 25.71 -18.01 7.05
C GLY A 73 26.58 -16.87 7.58
N ALA A 74 27.67 -17.21 8.26
CA ALA A 74 28.54 -16.23 8.91
C ALA A 74 29.12 -15.20 7.93
N ASP A 75 29.37 -15.63 6.69
CA ASP A 75 29.99 -14.82 5.64
C ASP A 75 28.95 -14.16 4.70
N ALA A 76 27.65 -14.27 5.02
CA ALA A 76 26.60 -13.72 4.18
C ALA A 76 26.70 -12.19 4.08
N GLU A 77 26.59 -11.70 2.84
CA GLU A 77 26.51 -10.28 2.56
C GLU A 77 25.19 -9.70 3.10
N VAL A 78 25.25 -8.55 3.77
CA VAL A 78 24.08 -7.91 4.38
C VAL A 78 23.56 -6.82 3.46
N THR A 79 22.47 -7.10 2.74
CA THR A 79 21.83 -6.12 1.86
C THR A 79 20.61 -5.45 2.52
N SER A 80 20.20 -4.29 2.01
CA SER A 80 18.97 -3.61 2.44
C SER A 80 17.73 -4.48 2.27
N TYR A 81 17.76 -5.32 1.23
CA TYR A 81 16.70 -6.25 0.91
C TYR A 81 16.63 -7.39 1.93
N ASP A 82 17.77 -7.95 2.36
CA ASP A 82 17.81 -8.99 3.39
C ASP A 82 17.21 -8.52 4.71
N VAL A 83 17.64 -7.34 5.16
CA VAL A 83 17.18 -6.74 6.41
C VAL A 83 15.68 -6.45 6.36
N LEU A 84 15.19 -5.94 5.22
CA LEU A 84 13.76 -5.72 5.00
C LEU A 84 12.97 -7.04 5.05
N MET A 85 13.41 -8.06 4.33
CA MET A 85 12.68 -9.32 4.24
C MET A 85 12.68 -10.10 5.55
N LEU A 86 13.76 -10.03 6.33
CA LEU A 86 13.80 -10.60 7.69
C LEU A 86 12.82 -9.91 8.64
N ARG A 87 12.79 -8.57 8.62
CA ARG A 87 11.85 -7.79 9.44
C ARG A 87 10.40 -8.09 9.07
N LEU A 88 10.11 -8.23 7.78
CA LEU A 88 8.77 -8.61 7.31
C LEU A 88 8.42 -10.08 7.56
N ALA A 89 9.41 -10.90 7.95
CA ALA A 89 9.22 -12.29 8.39
C ALA A 89 9.01 -12.42 9.91
N ASP A 90 9.30 -11.37 10.71
CA ASP A 90 9.03 -11.40 12.16
C ASP A 90 7.52 -11.55 12.40
N PRO A 91 7.07 -12.54 13.19
CA PRO A 91 5.65 -12.87 13.29
C PRO A 91 4.80 -11.77 13.94
N VAL A 92 5.35 -11.01 14.90
CA VAL A 92 4.60 -9.96 15.60
C VAL A 92 4.53 -8.71 14.71
N TYR A 93 5.67 -8.31 14.16
CA TYR A 93 5.75 -7.17 13.25
C TYR A 93 4.98 -7.44 11.97
N ALA A 94 5.06 -8.66 11.41
CA ALA A 94 4.33 -9.06 10.22
C ALA A 94 2.82 -8.94 10.43
N VAL A 95 2.26 -9.39 11.55
CA VAL A 95 0.80 -9.31 11.75
C VAL A 95 0.33 -7.85 11.83
N LEU A 96 0.96 -7.03 12.68
CA LEU A 96 0.53 -5.65 12.88
C LEU A 96 0.84 -4.77 11.66
N TRP A 97 2.04 -4.88 11.09
CA TRP A 97 2.47 -4.07 9.96
C TRP A 97 1.79 -4.47 8.67
N LYS A 98 1.64 -5.78 8.37
CA LYS A 98 0.90 -6.22 7.18
C LYS A 98 -0.59 -5.88 7.30
N GLY A 99 -1.17 -6.05 8.49
CA GLY A 99 -2.54 -5.62 8.77
C GLY A 99 -2.75 -4.12 8.53
N PHE A 100 -1.84 -3.29 9.05
CA PHE A 100 -1.82 -1.85 8.79
C PHE A 100 -1.72 -1.52 7.30
N ASN A 101 -0.79 -2.14 6.56
CA ASN A 101 -0.61 -1.87 5.12
C ASN A 101 -1.80 -2.32 4.28
N ILE A 102 -2.43 -3.45 4.61
CA ILE A 102 -3.66 -3.91 3.92
C ILE A 102 -4.81 -2.95 4.21
N LEU A 103 -4.97 -2.51 5.46
CA LEU A 103 -6.00 -1.53 5.83
C LEU A 103 -5.77 -0.20 5.10
N PHE A 104 -4.52 0.26 5.05
CA PHE A 104 -4.13 1.46 4.33
C PHE A 104 -4.40 1.34 2.84
N LEU A 105 -4.03 0.22 2.21
CA LEU A 105 -4.32 -0.07 0.80
C LEU A 105 -5.82 -0.01 0.51
N ILE A 106 -6.65 -0.68 1.31
CA ILE A 106 -8.10 -0.69 1.14
C ILE A 106 -8.68 0.73 1.26
N ALA A 107 -8.29 1.47 2.30
CA ALA A 107 -8.76 2.84 2.52
C ALA A 107 -8.33 3.78 1.39
N ALA A 108 -7.07 3.69 0.93
CA ALA A 108 -6.51 4.51 -0.12
C ALA A 108 -7.17 4.23 -1.48
N LEU A 109 -7.34 2.95 -1.84
CA LEU A 109 -8.03 2.56 -3.07
C LEU A 109 -9.49 3.00 -3.04
N HIS A 110 -10.22 2.74 -1.95
CA HIS A 110 -11.60 3.20 -1.83
C HIS A 110 -11.71 4.71 -1.98
N HIS A 111 -10.93 5.49 -1.22
CA HIS A 111 -10.99 6.95 -1.25
C HIS A 111 -10.60 7.51 -2.62
N GLY A 112 -9.43 7.12 -3.13
CA GLY A 112 -8.89 7.60 -4.40
C GLY A 112 -9.77 7.25 -5.59
N PHE A 113 -10.22 5.99 -5.70
CA PHE A 113 -11.05 5.56 -6.82
C PHE A 113 -12.49 6.06 -6.72
N TYR A 114 -13.05 6.22 -5.51
CA TYR A 114 -14.35 6.87 -5.37
C TYR A 114 -14.29 8.34 -5.82
N GLY A 115 -13.25 9.08 -5.41
CA GLY A 115 -12.99 10.44 -5.88
C GLY A 115 -12.82 10.53 -7.40
N LEU A 116 -11.98 9.66 -7.97
CA LEU A 116 -11.77 9.56 -9.41
C LEU A 116 -13.08 9.28 -10.16
N ASN A 117 -13.91 8.36 -9.67
CA ASN A 117 -15.18 8.03 -10.32
C ASN A 117 -16.14 9.23 -10.31
N ASN A 118 -16.16 10.06 -9.27
CA ASN A 118 -16.94 11.31 -9.29
C ASN A 118 -16.47 12.24 -10.42
N ILE A 119 -15.15 12.44 -10.55
CA ILE A 119 -14.55 13.25 -11.63
C ILE A 119 -14.93 12.66 -12.99
N LEU A 120 -14.75 11.36 -13.20
CA LEU A 120 -15.11 10.70 -14.46
C LEU A 120 -16.59 10.89 -14.81
N THR A 121 -17.49 10.81 -13.82
CA THR A 121 -18.92 11.00 -14.06
C THR A 121 -19.30 12.45 -14.38
N ASP A 122 -18.56 13.42 -13.85
CA ASP A 122 -18.82 14.85 -14.06
C ASP A 122 -18.30 15.33 -15.41
N TYR A 123 -17.14 14.85 -15.85
CA TYR A 123 -16.49 15.32 -17.08
C TYR A 123 -16.83 14.49 -18.33
N ILE A 124 -17.16 13.20 -18.19
CA ILE A 124 -17.49 12.36 -19.35
C ILE A 124 -18.98 12.45 -19.68
N ARG A 125 -19.29 13.22 -20.73
CA ARG A 125 -20.67 13.49 -21.16
C ARG A 125 -21.33 12.29 -21.85
N ASN A 126 -20.60 11.58 -22.70
CA ASN A 126 -21.13 10.42 -23.42
C ASN A 126 -21.45 9.27 -22.44
N PRO A 127 -22.68 8.73 -22.42
CA PRO A 127 -23.10 7.74 -21.43
C PRO A 127 -22.40 6.38 -21.57
N LEU A 128 -22.03 5.99 -22.78
CA LEU A 128 -21.27 4.76 -23.02
C LEU A 128 -19.83 4.93 -22.53
N ASN A 129 -19.16 6.02 -22.94
CA ASN A 129 -17.78 6.29 -22.53
C ASN A 129 -17.67 6.45 -21.00
N ARG A 130 -18.67 7.08 -20.36
CA ARG A 130 -18.70 7.22 -18.91
C ARG A 130 -18.77 5.86 -18.23
N LYS A 131 -19.68 4.98 -18.67
CA LYS A 131 -19.80 3.61 -18.14
C LYS A 131 -18.51 2.80 -18.34
N ILE A 132 -17.90 2.89 -19.52
CA ILE A 132 -16.62 2.22 -19.81
C ILE A 132 -15.55 2.74 -18.86
N ALA A 133 -15.37 4.06 -18.76
CA ALA A 133 -14.34 4.67 -17.91
C ALA A 133 -14.52 4.32 -16.43
N THR A 134 -15.75 4.40 -15.88
CA THR A 134 -16.00 4.03 -14.48
C THR A 134 -15.79 2.54 -14.23
N SER A 135 -16.12 1.68 -15.20
CA SER A 135 -15.90 0.23 -15.09
C SER A 135 -14.41 -0.11 -15.10
N LEU A 136 -13.64 0.52 -16.00
CA LEU A 136 -12.19 0.38 -16.05
C LEU A 136 -11.54 0.90 -14.76
N SER A 137 -12.02 2.02 -14.23
CA SER A 137 -11.56 2.59 -12.96
C SER A 137 -11.71 1.58 -11.80
N TRP A 138 -12.90 1.00 -11.59
CA TRP A 138 -13.10 -0.01 -10.55
C TRP A 138 -12.36 -1.32 -10.80
N THR A 139 -12.20 -1.71 -12.07
CA THR A 139 -11.39 -2.89 -12.43
C THR A 139 -9.93 -2.67 -12.06
N ALA A 140 -9.38 -1.49 -12.36
CA ALA A 140 -8.02 -1.13 -11.96
C ALA A 140 -7.88 -1.13 -10.43
N ALA A 141 -8.85 -0.61 -9.68
CA ALA A 141 -8.86 -0.68 -8.22
C ALA A 141 -8.80 -2.13 -7.70
N LEU A 142 -9.58 -3.03 -8.29
CA LEU A 142 -9.58 -4.45 -7.92
C LEU A 142 -8.23 -5.11 -8.22
N VAL A 143 -7.66 -4.86 -9.40
CA VAL A 143 -6.34 -5.40 -9.78
C VAL A 143 -5.26 -4.91 -8.81
N LEU A 144 -5.24 -3.62 -8.50
CA LEU A 144 -4.30 -3.05 -7.53
C LEU A 144 -4.49 -3.62 -6.12
N LEU A 145 -5.75 -3.87 -5.71
CA LEU A 145 -6.03 -4.51 -4.43
C LEU A 145 -5.45 -5.93 -4.37
N VAL A 146 -5.69 -6.74 -5.40
CA VAL A 146 -5.19 -8.13 -5.47
C VAL A 146 -3.66 -8.15 -5.46
N ILE A 147 -3.03 -7.36 -6.32
CA ILE A 147 -1.55 -7.28 -6.39
C ILE A 147 -0.97 -6.75 -5.09
N GLY A 148 -1.56 -5.71 -4.51
CA GLY A 148 -1.08 -5.09 -3.28
C GLY A 148 -1.22 -6.03 -2.07
N VAL A 149 -2.38 -6.67 -1.90
CA VAL A 149 -2.60 -7.65 -0.83
C VAL A 149 -1.65 -8.83 -0.97
N TYR A 150 -1.50 -9.39 -2.18
CA TYR A 150 -0.58 -10.48 -2.44
C TYR A 150 0.87 -10.08 -2.08
N SER A 151 1.32 -8.92 -2.53
CA SER A 151 2.66 -8.39 -2.24
C SER A 151 2.91 -8.27 -0.74
N VAL A 152 1.95 -7.71 0.02
CA VAL A 152 2.08 -7.51 1.47
C VAL A 152 2.08 -8.85 2.22
N ILE A 153 1.22 -9.80 1.83
CA ILE A 153 1.13 -11.11 2.48
C ILE A 153 2.42 -11.90 2.25
N VAL A 154 2.91 -11.95 1.01
CA VAL A 154 4.06 -12.78 0.63
C VAL A 154 5.40 -12.21 1.10
N ALA A 155 5.51 -10.89 1.28
CA ALA A 155 6.78 -10.27 1.69
C ALA A 155 7.36 -10.91 2.97
N GLY A 156 8.65 -11.26 2.92
CA GLY A 156 9.38 -11.96 3.99
C GLY A 156 9.11 -13.48 4.09
N TRP A 157 8.02 -13.99 3.50
CA TRP A 157 7.68 -15.41 3.56
C TRP A 157 8.52 -16.22 2.56
N GLY A 158 9.23 -17.24 3.04
CA GLY A 158 10.07 -18.09 2.19
C GLY A 158 11.32 -17.38 1.65
N TYR A 159 11.67 -16.20 2.18
CA TYR A 159 12.83 -15.45 1.72
C TYR A 159 14.16 -16.16 2.06
N ALA A 160 14.95 -16.41 1.03
CA ALA A 160 16.36 -16.79 1.06
C ALA A 160 17.14 -15.85 0.10
N PRO A 161 18.32 -15.33 0.49
CA PRO A 161 19.15 -14.50 -0.37
C PRO A 161 19.63 -15.31 -1.57
N ALA A 162 19.87 -14.62 -2.68
CA ALA A 162 20.70 -15.17 -3.74
C ALA A 162 22.11 -15.32 -3.17
N GLY A 163 22.62 -16.56 -3.14
CA GLY A 163 24.00 -16.86 -2.72
C GLY A 163 25.04 -16.36 -3.71
#